data_AF-A0A3A4QKU5-F1
#
_entry.id   AF-A0A3A4QKU5-F1
#
_cell.length_a   1.000
_cell.length_b   1.000
_cell.length_c   1.000
_cell.angle_alpha   90.00
_cell.angle_beta   90.00
_cell.angle_gamma   90.00
#
_symmetry.space_group_name_H-M   'P 1'
#
loop_
_entity.id
_entity.type
_entity.pdbx_description
1 polymer ?
#
loop_
_entity_poly.entity_id
_entity_poly.type
_entity_poly.pdbx_seq_one_letter_code
_entity_poly.pdbx_strand_id
1 'polypeptide(L)'
;MIAGIDGGFASGGFAEKLAAENHLSRLGFDRFVFLPGMGFDAVKQWWSPAGQRPFSHEGVDLCLFQTHGKGLLRLDETIRVPLIHPGRIVAVISDFLDRTVIVRHQMPGMAEEDFYTFYGHVTPDAHVAVGDTLDEGDVFARIADVDIGRTRLPAHLHVSAAWCRRLPPVEILTWPLLNRTDRSAFFDPLVLLAIPYEMITPSAAGPLHKIPKCGFVLKTINKGAS
;
A
#
# COMPACT_ATOMS: atom_id res chain seq x y z
N MET A 1 1.29 19.02 -12.28
CA MET A 1 0.36 18.43 -13.25
C MET A 1 1.17 17.49 -14.13
N ILE A 2 1.03 16.19 -13.95
CA ILE A 2 1.59 15.20 -14.88
C ILE A 2 0.56 15.10 -16.00
N ALA A 3 0.80 15.83 -17.10
CA ALA A 3 0.03 15.66 -18.33
C ALA A 3 0.54 14.40 -19.02
N GLY A 4 -0.33 13.44 -19.30
CA GLY A 4 0.02 12.29 -20.15
C GLY A 4 -0.43 10.91 -19.70
N ILE A 5 -1.32 10.77 -18.71
CA ILE A 5 -1.89 9.46 -18.36
C ILE A 5 -3.24 9.25 -19.06
N ASP A 6 -3.24 9.26 -20.40
CA ASP A 6 -4.41 8.92 -21.24
C ASP A 6 -4.16 7.64 -22.06
N GLY A 7 -3.43 6.68 -21.48
CA GLY A 7 -3.29 5.32 -22.01
C GLY A 7 -4.32 4.41 -21.34
N GLY A 8 -5.24 3.84 -22.12
CA GLY A 8 -6.36 3.05 -21.63
C GLY A 8 -5.98 1.96 -20.63
N PHE A 9 -6.24 2.23 -19.35
CA PHE A 9 -6.21 1.23 -18.29
C PHE A 9 -7.41 0.29 -18.44
N ALA A 10 -7.20 -0.99 -18.16
CA ALA A 10 -8.30 -1.94 -18.00
C ALA A 10 -9.29 -1.40 -16.96
N SER A 11 -10.59 -1.63 -17.16
CA SER A 11 -11.62 -1.16 -16.23
C SER A 11 -11.34 -1.65 -14.82
N GLY A 12 -11.09 -0.70 -13.92
CA GLY A 12 -10.98 -0.88 -12.47
C GLY A 12 -9.57 -0.63 -11.92
N GLY A 13 -9.41 0.45 -11.15
CA GLY A 13 -8.14 0.82 -10.52
C GLY A 13 -7.67 -0.16 -9.44
N PHE A 14 -6.49 0.08 -8.87
CA PHE A 14 -5.90 -0.79 -7.84
C PHE A 14 -6.83 -1.03 -6.64
N ALA A 15 -7.58 -0.01 -6.18
CA ALA A 15 -8.58 -0.18 -5.11
C ALA A 15 -9.60 -1.28 -5.43
N GLU A 16 -10.12 -1.29 -6.65
CA GLU A 16 -11.15 -2.24 -7.06
C GLU A 16 -10.58 -3.65 -7.10
N LYS A 17 -9.37 -3.82 -7.64
CA LYS A 17 -8.67 -5.10 -7.67
C LYS A 17 -8.39 -5.62 -6.26
N LEU A 18 -7.85 -4.77 -5.37
CA LEU A 18 -7.61 -5.14 -3.97
C LEU A 18 -8.93 -5.53 -3.28
N ALA A 19 -9.99 -4.76 -3.48
CA ALA A 19 -11.28 -5.01 -2.86
C ALA A 19 -11.94 -6.30 -3.37
N ALA A 20 -11.86 -6.57 -4.68
CA ALA A 20 -12.41 -7.77 -5.31
C ALA A 20 -11.69 -9.03 -4.82
N GLU A 21 -10.36 -9.01 -4.87
CA GLU A 21 -9.49 -10.13 -4.46
C GLU A 21 -9.72 -10.52 -3.00
N ASN A 22 -9.93 -9.52 -2.14
CA ASN A 22 -10.09 -9.72 -0.70
C ASN A 22 -11.57 -9.75 -0.25
N HIS A 23 -12.50 -9.80 -1.20
CA HIS A 23 -13.95 -9.83 -0.96
C HIS A 23 -14.45 -8.68 -0.06
N LEU A 24 -13.79 -7.52 -0.09
CA LEU A 24 -14.17 -6.36 0.71
C LEU A 24 -15.52 -5.79 0.28
N SER A 25 -15.95 -6.05 -0.96
CA SER A 25 -17.30 -5.72 -1.43
C SER A 25 -18.40 -6.40 -0.60
N ARG A 26 -18.16 -7.59 -0.03
CA ARG A 26 -19.10 -8.26 0.89
C ARG A 26 -19.22 -7.53 2.23
N LEU A 27 -18.22 -6.74 2.58
CA LEU A 27 -18.24 -5.83 3.73
C LEU A 27 -18.82 -4.46 3.37
N GLY A 28 -19.19 -4.25 2.10
CA GLY A 28 -19.65 -2.97 1.59
C GLY A 28 -18.53 -1.95 1.43
N PHE A 29 -17.32 -2.35 1.03
CA PHE A 29 -16.22 -1.43 0.73
C PHE A 29 -16.67 -0.26 -0.14
N ASP A 30 -16.37 0.96 0.31
CA ASP A 30 -16.75 2.21 -0.35
C ASP A 30 -15.50 3.01 -0.77
N ARG A 31 -14.58 3.27 0.18
CA ARG A 31 -13.35 4.03 -0.04
C ARG A 31 -12.30 3.75 1.00
N PHE A 32 -11.04 4.06 0.68
CA PHE A 32 -9.99 4.10 1.70
C PHE A 32 -10.13 5.33 2.59
N VAL A 33 -9.65 5.21 3.82
CA VAL A 33 -9.66 6.28 4.81
C VAL A 33 -8.25 6.48 5.32
N PHE A 34 -7.78 7.71 5.28
CA PHE A 34 -6.44 8.09 5.70
C PHE A 34 -6.49 8.97 6.95
N LEU A 35 -5.64 8.63 7.91
CA LEU A 35 -5.34 9.49 9.06
C LEU A 35 -4.16 10.42 8.74
N PRO A 36 -4.03 11.55 9.47
CA PRO A 36 -2.85 12.39 9.35
C PRO A 36 -1.59 11.57 9.65
N GLY A 37 -0.61 11.63 8.74
CA GLY A 37 0.63 10.85 8.84
C GLY A 37 0.70 9.62 7.92
N MET A 38 -0.42 9.19 7.35
CA MET A 38 -0.47 8.05 6.41
C MET A 38 -0.20 8.46 4.94
N GLY A 39 -0.33 9.74 4.60
CA GLY A 39 -0.18 10.23 3.22
C GLY A 39 1.27 10.52 2.82
N PHE A 40 1.48 10.73 1.52
CA PHE A 40 2.75 11.17 0.95
C PHE A 40 3.19 12.51 1.54
N ASP A 41 4.49 12.64 1.77
CA ASP A 41 5.18 13.78 2.36
C ASP A 41 4.71 14.16 3.79
N ALA A 42 3.94 13.28 4.45
CA ALA A 42 3.50 13.52 5.80
C ALA A 42 4.68 13.43 6.79
N VAL A 43 4.84 14.46 7.63
CA VAL A 43 5.91 14.52 8.65
C VAL A 43 5.51 13.93 10.00
N LYS A 44 4.21 13.66 10.19
CA LYS A 44 3.66 13.07 11.43
C LYS A 44 3.62 11.55 11.34
N GLN A 45 3.78 10.88 12.48
CA GLN A 45 3.45 9.47 12.61
C GLN A 45 1.94 9.32 12.83
N TRP A 46 1.29 8.40 12.12
CA TRP A 46 -0.15 8.16 12.30
C TRP A 46 -0.46 7.14 13.42
N TRP A 47 0.54 6.36 13.84
CA TRP A 47 0.43 5.39 14.93
C TRP A 47 0.85 5.93 16.30
N SER A 48 1.35 7.17 16.36
CA SER A 48 1.79 7.84 17.58
C SER A 48 1.30 9.29 17.57
N PRO A 49 0.33 9.67 18.42
CA PRO A 49 -0.28 11.01 18.40
C PRO A 49 0.70 12.19 18.54
N ALA A 50 1.83 11.98 19.21
CA ALA A 50 2.89 12.97 19.39
C ALA A 50 4.15 12.67 18.53
N GLY A 51 4.11 11.61 17.72
CA GLY A 51 5.27 11.15 16.96
C GLY A 51 5.53 12.02 15.73
N GLN A 52 6.76 12.52 15.62
CA GLN A 52 7.28 13.07 14.37
C GLN A 52 8.11 12.01 13.66
N ARG A 53 8.08 12.02 12.33
CA ARG A 53 8.99 11.22 11.53
C ARG A 53 10.31 12.01 11.39
N PRO A 54 11.47 11.32 11.41
CA PRO A 54 12.75 11.97 11.13
C PRO A 54 12.87 12.44 9.67
N PHE A 55 12.07 11.83 8.77
CA PHE A 55 11.96 12.17 7.35
C PHE A 55 10.48 12.16 6.95
N SER A 56 10.08 12.98 5.97
CA SER A 56 8.70 12.94 5.49
C SER A 56 8.38 11.58 4.89
N HIS A 57 7.10 11.20 4.89
CA HIS A 57 6.68 9.89 4.40
C HIS A 57 6.83 9.78 2.86
N GLU A 58 7.59 8.80 2.38
CA GLU A 58 7.87 8.55 0.97
C GLU A 58 6.71 7.97 0.16
N GLY A 59 5.67 7.51 0.85
CA GLY A 59 4.59 6.76 0.26
C GLY A 59 3.27 6.99 0.97
N VAL A 60 2.39 6.00 0.89
CA VAL A 60 1.09 5.97 1.54
C VAL A 60 0.88 4.68 2.30
N ASP A 61 0.17 4.76 3.42
CA ASP A 61 -0.16 3.62 4.26
C ASP A 61 -1.65 3.29 4.12
N LEU A 62 -1.97 2.18 3.44
CA LEU A 62 -3.33 1.66 3.31
C LEU A 62 -3.64 0.78 4.52
N CYS A 63 -4.45 1.29 5.45
CA CYS A 63 -4.83 0.59 6.67
C CYS A 63 -6.34 0.54 6.88
N LEU A 64 -7.06 1.62 6.59
CA LEU A 64 -8.47 1.77 6.93
C LEU A 64 -9.33 1.91 5.68
N PHE A 65 -10.55 1.40 5.73
CA PHE A 65 -11.55 1.63 4.71
C PHE A 65 -12.94 1.81 5.30
N GLN A 66 -13.71 2.65 4.63
CA GLN A 66 -15.09 2.93 4.95
C GLN A 66 -15.99 1.89 4.28
N THR A 67 -17.03 1.47 4.99
CA THR A 67 -18.11 0.67 4.44
C THR A 67 -19.36 1.51 4.17
N HIS A 68 -20.22 1.10 3.23
CA HIS A 68 -21.52 1.73 2.96
C HIS A 68 -22.45 1.74 4.19
N GLY A 69 -22.28 0.79 5.11
CA GLY A 69 -22.95 0.76 6.42
C GLY A 69 -22.41 1.79 7.44
N LYS A 70 -21.55 2.71 7.00
CA LYS A 70 -20.84 3.73 7.81
C LYS A 70 -19.88 3.17 8.88
N GLY A 71 -19.63 1.87 8.89
CA GLY A 71 -18.59 1.27 9.73
C GLY A 71 -17.19 1.47 9.14
N LEU A 72 -16.24 1.89 9.98
CA LEU A 72 -14.82 1.92 9.65
C LEU A 72 -14.22 0.55 9.96
N LEU A 73 -13.49 -0.03 9.02
CA LEU A 73 -12.79 -1.31 9.18
C LEU A 73 -11.30 -1.13 8.89
N ARG A 74 -10.48 -2.04 9.43
CA ARG A 74 -9.05 -2.11 9.12
C ARG A 74 -8.71 -3.33 8.29
N LEU A 75 -7.77 -3.15 7.37
CA LEU A 75 -7.04 -4.23 6.73
C LEU A 75 -6.31 -5.07 7.78
N ASP A 76 -6.00 -6.30 7.43
CA ASP A 76 -5.28 -7.23 8.28
C ASP A 76 -4.33 -8.12 7.46
N GLU A 77 -3.61 -9.00 8.15
CA GLU A 77 -2.64 -9.94 7.59
C GLU A 77 -3.24 -10.95 6.58
N THR A 78 -4.56 -11.03 6.47
CA THR A 78 -5.21 -11.89 5.47
C THR A 78 -5.29 -11.25 4.10
N ILE A 79 -5.01 -9.95 4.01
CA ILE A 79 -5.13 -9.19 2.76
C ILE A 79 -4.03 -9.58 1.78
N ARG A 80 -4.47 -10.08 0.63
CA ARG A 80 -3.67 -10.37 -0.57
C ARG A 80 -3.43 -9.07 -1.35
N VAL A 81 -2.20 -8.88 -1.80
CA VAL A 81 -1.74 -7.66 -2.47
C VAL A 81 -1.58 -7.95 -3.98
N PRO A 82 -2.46 -7.40 -4.83
CA PRO A 82 -2.31 -7.45 -6.27
C PRO A 82 -1.29 -6.42 -6.75
N LEU A 83 -0.76 -6.59 -7.94
CA LEU A 83 0.14 -5.62 -8.57
C LEU A 83 -0.64 -4.43 -9.16
N ILE A 84 -0.14 -3.20 -8.97
CA ILE A 84 -0.78 -1.96 -9.45
C ILE A 84 -0.73 -1.83 -10.97
N HIS A 85 0.38 -2.22 -11.59
CA HIS A 85 0.63 -2.19 -13.04
C HIS A 85 1.56 -3.33 -13.43
N PRO A 86 1.56 -3.77 -14.70
CA PRO A 86 2.48 -4.80 -15.15
C PRO A 86 3.91 -4.37 -14.86
N GLY A 87 4.74 -5.32 -14.45
CA GLY A 87 6.08 -4.98 -14.01
C GLY A 87 6.95 -6.19 -13.72
N ARG A 88 8.22 -5.91 -13.48
CA ARG A 88 9.21 -6.91 -13.12
C ARG A 88 9.65 -6.72 -11.68
N ILE A 89 9.65 -7.78 -10.89
CA ILE A 89 10.22 -7.75 -9.54
C ILE A 89 11.74 -7.63 -9.67
N VAL A 90 12.29 -6.52 -9.19
CA VAL A 90 13.72 -6.21 -9.32
C VAL A 90 14.49 -6.40 -8.02
N ALA A 91 13.81 -6.37 -6.87
CA ALA A 91 14.42 -6.67 -5.59
C ALA A 91 13.37 -7.01 -4.53
N VAL A 92 13.82 -7.72 -3.49
CA VAL A 92 13.11 -7.89 -2.23
C VAL A 92 14.07 -7.52 -1.12
N ILE A 93 13.74 -6.51 -0.33
CA ILE A 93 14.62 -5.99 0.73
C ILE A 93 14.02 -6.21 2.11
N SER A 94 14.87 -6.24 3.14
CA SER A 94 14.43 -6.29 4.53
C SER A 94 13.70 -5.02 4.93
N ASP A 95 12.60 -5.18 5.66
CA ASP A 95 11.74 -4.13 6.19
C ASP A 95 11.62 -4.31 7.72
N PHE A 96 11.23 -3.27 8.45
CA PHE A 96 11.06 -3.34 9.89
C PHE A 96 9.81 -4.15 10.31
N LEU A 97 8.80 -4.29 9.43
CA LEU A 97 7.63 -5.15 9.66
C LEU A 97 7.74 -6.53 9.01
N ASP A 98 8.36 -6.65 7.83
CA ASP A 98 8.75 -7.94 7.22
C ASP A 98 9.68 -7.71 6.00
N ARG A 99 9.10 -7.63 4.79
CA ARG A 99 9.82 -7.35 3.55
C ARG A 99 9.19 -6.19 2.78
N THR A 100 9.99 -5.66 1.87
CA THR A 100 9.52 -4.76 0.80
C THR A 100 9.83 -5.39 -0.55
N VAL A 101 8.83 -5.52 -1.40
CA VAL A 101 8.99 -5.94 -2.80
C VAL A 101 9.11 -4.70 -3.67
N ILE A 102 10.14 -4.66 -4.53
CA ILE A 102 10.39 -3.56 -5.45
C ILE A 102 10.08 -4.04 -6.86
N VAL A 103 9.15 -3.35 -7.51
CA VAL A 103 8.72 -3.68 -8.88
C VAL A 103 9.07 -2.52 -9.80
N ARG A 104 9.72 -2.82 -10.91
CA ARG A 104 9.99 -1.87 -11.99
C ARG A 104 8.85 -1.91 -13.00
N HIS A 105 8.34 -0.74 -13.31
CA HIS A 105 7.31 -0.54 -14.33
C HIS A 105 7.92 0.22 -15.51
N GLN A 106 7.58 -0.22 -16.72
CA GLN A 106 7.91 0.46 -17.95
C GLN A 106 6.65 1.15 -18.47
N MET A 107 6.69 2.47 -18.66
CA MET A 107 5.56 3.19 -19.25
C MET A 107 5.69 3.21 -20.77
N PRO A 108 4.73 2.62 -21.51
CA PRO A 108 4.73 2.69 -22.98
C PRO A 108 4.69 4.15 -23.46
N GLY A 109 5.60 4.51 -24.37
CA GLY A 109 5.65 5.86 -24.96
C GLY A 109 6.42 6.90 -24.15
N MET A 110 6.90 6.57 -22.95
CA MET A 110 7.78 7.41 -22.14
C MET A 110 9.12 6.68 -21.96
N ALA A 111 9.90 6.61 -23.03
CA ALA A 111 11.11 5.79 -23.16
C ALA A 111 12.22 6.03 -22.09
N GLU A 112 12.05 7.01 -21.21
CA GLU A 112 13.00 7.35 -20.13
C GLU A 112 12.39 7.48 -18.72
N GLU A 113 11.10 7.15 -18.54
CA GLU A 113 10.38 7.39 -17.27
C GLU A 113 9.97 6.06 -16.60
N ASP A 114 10.89 5.09 -16.56
CA ASP A 114 10.71 3.92 -15.70
C ASP A 114 10.61 4.38 -14.24
N PHE A 115 9.69 3.75 -13.51
CA PHE A 115 9.52 3.99 -12.08
C PHE A 115 9.49 2.67 -11.32
N TYR A 116 9.87 2.75 -10.05
CA TYR A 116 9.69 1.68 -9.08
C TYR A 116 8.45 1.92 -8.25
N THR A 117 7.73 0.84 -7.96
CA THR A 117 6.82 0.78 -6.83
C THR A 117 7.40 -0.10 -5.74
N PHE A 118 7.29 0.38 -4.50
CA PHE A 118 7.75 -0.29 -3.29
C PHE A 118 6.51 -0.74 -2.52
N TYR A 119 6.32 -2.05 -2.38
CA TYR A 119 5.26 -2.64 -1.57
C TYR A 119 5.87 -3.08 -0.25
N GLY A 120 5.75 -2.23 0.76
CA GLY A 120 6.31 -2.44 2.10
C GLY A 120 5.36 -3.18 3.03
N HIS A 121 5.94 -3.78 4.06
CA HIS A 121 5.23 -4.51 5.11
C HIS A 121 4.44 -5.70 4.57
N VAL A 122 5.05 -6.43 3.63
CA VAL A 122 4.44 -7.59 2.99
C VAL A 122 5.26 -8.85 3.21
N THR A 123 4.58 -9.99 3.19
CA THR A 123 5.17 -11.31 3.03
C THR A 123 4.94 -11.74 1.57
N PRO A 124 5.99 -11.81 0.73
CA PRO A 124 5.87 -12.29 -0.64
C PRO A 124 5.37 -13.74 -0.68
N ASP A 125 4.55 -14.09 -1.66
CA ASP A 125 4.10 -15.46 -1.85
C ASP A 125 5.30 -16.36 -2.24
N ALA A 126 5.28 -17.63 -1.84
CA ALA A 126 6.44 -18.53 -1.98
C ALA A 126 6.91 -18.77 -3.43
N HIS A 127 6.05 -18.51 -4.41
CA HIS A 127 6.35 -18.66 -5.83
C HIS A 127 6.95 -17.40 -6.47
N VAL A 128 7.03 -16.30 -5.70
CA VAL A 128 7.46 -14.99 -6.20
C VAL A 128 8.97 -14.82 -6.01
N ALA A 129 9.67 -14.54 -7.10
CA ALA A 129 11.11 -14.40 -7.15
C ALA A 129 11.56 -13.09 -7.82
N VAL A 130 12.77 -12.66 -7.49
CA VAL A 130 13.43 -11.56 -8.22
C VAL A 130 13.67 -11.99 -9.65
N GLY A 131 13.22 -11.16 -10.59
CA GLY A 131 13.29 -11.40 -12.02
C GLY A 131 11.94 -11.73 -12.65
N ASP A 132 10.94 -12.13 -11.86
CA ASP A 132 9.60 -12.45 -12.33
C ASP A 132 8.92 -11.23 -12.95
N THR A 133 8.19 -11.47 -14.05
CA THR A 133 7.29 -10.50 -14.66
C THR A 133 5.86 -10.90 -14.33
N LEU A 134 5.10 -9.94 -13.83
CA LEU A 134 3.71 -10.13 -13.41
C LEU A 134 2.84 -9.08 -14.11
N ASP A 135 1.60 -9.44 -14.36
CA ASP A 135 0.60 -8.56 -14.94
C ASP A 135 -0.13 -7.75 -13.86
N GLU A 136 -0.84 -6.72 -14.30
CA GLU A 136 -1.69 -5.92 -13.42
C GLU A 136 -2.78 -6.78 -12.78
N GLY A 137 -2.92 -6.70 -11.45
CA GLY A 137 -3.88 -7.51 -10.70
C GLY A 137 -3.35 -8.86 -10.21
N ASP A 138 -2.20 -9.32 -10.71
CA ASP A 138 -1.58 -10.55 -10.19
C ASP A 138 -1.26 -10.40 -8.71
N VAL A 139 -1.70 -11.36 -7.91
CA VAL A 139 -1.39 -11.40 -6.49
C VAL A 139 0.01 -11.98 -6.29
N PHE A 140 0.85 -11.23 -5.59
CA PHE A 140 2.25 -11.63 -5.36
C PHE A 140 2.66 -11.60 -3.89
N ALA A 141 1.82 -11.09 -3.00
CA ALA A 141 2.14 -11.00 -1.58
C ALA A 141 0.89 -10.91 -0.71
N ARG A 142 1.11 -10.90 0.60
CA ARG A 142 0.11 -10.56 1.62
C ARG A 142 0.65 -9.49 2.55
N ILE A 143 -0.24 -8.73 3.18
CA ILE A 143 0.17 -7.86 4.29
C ILE A 143 0.80 -8.72 5.39
N ALA A 144 1.94 -8.29 5.91
CA ALA A 144 2.66 -9.02 6.93
C ALA A 144 1.86 -9.13 8.22
N ASP A 145 1.96 -10.29 8.89
CA ASP A 145 1.45 -10.46 10.23
C ASP A 145 2.35 -9.71 11.22
N VAL A 146 1.83 -8.61 11.75
CA VAL A 146 2.56 -7.72 12.64
C VAL A 146 2.20 -7.98 14.10
N ASP A 147 3.24 -8.21 14.90
CA ASP A 147 3.12 -8.21 16.35
C ASP A 147 2.91 -6.78 16.87
N ILE A 148 1.64 -6.43 17.08
CA ILE A 148 1.21 -5.13 17.61
C ILE A 148 1.83 -4.86 18.99
N GLY A 149 2.16 -5.89 19.77
CA GLY A 149 2.83 -5.77 21.07
C GLY A 149 4.24 -5.19 20.95
N ARG A 150 4.89 -5.40 19.79
CA ARG A 150 6.23 -4.90 19.49
C ARG A 150 6.24 -3.54 18.78
N THR A 151 5.27 -3.27 17.90
CA THR A 151 5.35 -2.10 16.99
C THR A 151 4.26 -1.04 17.20
N ARG A 152 3.17 -1.37 17.90
CA ARG A 152 1.91 -0.58 18.00
C ARG A 152 1.24 -0.26 16.65
N LEU A 153 1.84 -0.66 15.55
CA LEU A 153 1.34 -0.48 14.19
C LEU A 153 0.39 -1.63 13.87
N PRO A 154 -0.85 -1.35 13.44
CA PRO A 154 -1.70 -2.40 12.88
C PRO A 154 -1.13 -2.84 11.53
N ALA A 155 -1.54 -4.03 11.09
CA ALA A 155 -1.29 -4.51 9.73
C ALA A 155 -1.80 -3.48 8.71
N HIS A 156 -0.94 -3.12 7.76
CA HIS A 156 -1.23 -2.16 6.70
C HIS A 156 -0.29 -2.40 5.51
N LEU A 157 -0.70 -1.95 4.34
CA LEU A 157 0.13 -1.98 3.14
C LEU A 157 0.78 -0.61 2.95
N HIS A 158 2.11 -0.55 2.97
CA HIS A 158 2.85 0.64 2.58
C HIS A 158 3.11 0.59 1.07
N VAL A 159 2.82 1.68 0.36
CA VAL A 159 3.15 1.83 -1.06
C VAL A 159 3.92 3.12 -1.28
N SER A 160 5.12 3.06 -1.85
CA SER A 160 5.83 4.22 -2.37
C SER A 160 6.07 4.10 -3.88
N ALA A 161 6.27 5.24 -4.55
CA ALA A 161 6.57 5.29 -5.98
C ALA A 161 7.71 6.28 -6.25
N ALA A 162 8.69 5.88 -7.06
CA ALA A 162 9.87 6.69 -7.33
C ALA A 162 10.43 6.49 -8.73
N TRP A 163 11.02 7.54 -9.29
CA TRP A 163 11.66 7.49 -10.61
C TRP A 163 12.96 6.69 -10.54
N CYS A 164 13.12 5.66 -11.38
CA CYS A 164 14.30 4.80 -11.37
C CYS A 164 15.59 5.61 -11.52
N ARG A 165 15.60 6.59 -12.43
CA ARG A 165 16.76 7.46 -12.71
C ARG A 165 17.17 8.39 -11.57
N ARG A 166 16.30 8.58 -10.57
CA ARG A 166 16.56 9.43 -9.40
C ARG A 166 16.96 8.63 -8.16
N LEU A 167 16.99 7.31 -8.27
CA LEU A 167 17.40 6.41 -7.21
C LEU A 167 18.79 5.83 -7.48
N PRO A 168 19.51 5.45 -6.41
CA PRO A 168 20.68 4.59 -6.55
C PRO A 168 20.32 3.25 -7.21
N PRO A 169 21.34 2.49 -7.68
CA PRO A 169 21.12 1.14 -8.21
C PRO A 169 20.31 0.26 -7.27
N VAL A 170 19.42 -0.56 -7.82
CA VAL A 170 18.43 -1.34 -7.05
C VAL A 170 19.11 -2.30 -6.06
N GLU A 171 20.31 -2.78 -6.39
CA GLU A 171 21.10 -3.74 -5.63
C GLU A 171 21.59 -3.19 -4.29
N ILE A 172 21.63 -1.87 -4.12
CA ILE A 172 22.07 -1.21 -2.89
C ILE A 172 20.93 -0.51 -2.14
N LEU A 173 19.69 -0.61 -2.63
CA LEU A 173 18.54 0.01 -1.99
C LEU A 173 18.26 -0.63 -0.63
N THR A 174 18.09 0.22 0.36
CA THR A 174 17.70 -0.14 1.74
C THR A 174 16.82 0.96 2.30
N TRP A 175 15.97 0.67 3.28
CA TRP A 175 15.16 1.70 3.95
C TRP A 175 15.96 2.88 4.50
N PRO A 176 17.11 2.70 5.19
CA PRO A 176 17.95 3.82 5.61
C PRO A 176 18.43 4.72 4.46
N LEU A 177 18.65 4.15 3.27
CA LEU A 177 19.02 4.91 2.08
C LEU A 177 17.81 5.65 1.48
N LEU A 178 16.68 4.95 1.32
CA LEU A 178 15.44 5.51 0.79
C LEU A 178 14.92 6.67 1.65
N ASN A 179 14.96 6.53 2.97
CA ASN A 179 14.54 7.58 3.92
C ASN A 179 15.37 8.87 3.82
N ARG A 180 16.63 8.77 3.38
CA ARG A 180 17.53 9.93 3.22
C ARG A 180 17.60 10.44 1.79
N THR A 181 16.98 9.74 0.87
CA THR A 181 16.96 10.12 -0.54
C THR A 181 16.13 11.39 -0.70
N ASP A 182 16.54 12.25 -1.64
CA ASP A 182 15.80 13.46 -1.97
C ASP A 182 14.33 13.11 -2.29
N ARG A 183 13.40 13.80 -1.63
CA ARG A 183 11.96 13.51 -1.76
C ARG A 183 11.46 13.72 -3.20
N SER A 184 12.14 14.51 -4.03
CA SER A 184 11.87 14.66 -5.46
C SER A 184 12.16 13.41 -6.29
N ALA A 185 12.86 12.41 -5.74
CA ALA A 185 12.96 11.10 -6.36
C ALA A 185 11.62 10.35 -6.34
N PHE A 186 10.76 10.68 -5.37
CA PHE A 186 9.46 10.08 -5.16
C PHE A 186 8.34 10.97 -5.71
N PHE A 187 7.20 10.36 -5.96
CA PHE A 187 5.96 11.07 -6.29
C PHE A 187 4.80 10.42 -5.54
N ASP A 188 3.71 11.17 -5.38
CA ASP A 188 2.54 10.72 -4.64
C ASP A 188 1.96 9.43 -5.27
N PRO A 189 2.02 8.27 -4.58
CA PRO A 189 1.52 7.01 -5.10
C PRO A 189 0.01 7.02 -5.36
N LEU A 190 -0.76 7.92 -4.74
CA LEU A 190 -2.21 7.99 -4.96
C LEU A 190 -2.59 8.15 -6.43
N VAL A 191 -1.72 8.77 -7.25
CA VAL A 191 -1.94 8.91 -8.70
C VAL A 191 -1.93 7.57 -9.43
N LEU A 192 -1.20 6.58 -8.91
CA LEU A 192 -1.14 5.22 -9.46
C LEU A 192 -2.28 4.34 -8.93
N LEU A 193 -2.66 4.54 -7.67
CA LEU A 193 -3.63 3.66 -7.02
C LEU A 193 -5.07 3.90 -7.55
N ALA A 194 -5.35 5.09 -8.11
CA ALA A 194 -6.65 5.46 -8.67
C ALA A 194 -7.82 5.13 -7.71
N ILE A 195 -7.64 5.43 -6.43
CA ILE A 195 -8.56 5.02 -5.36
C ILE A 195 -9.51 6.14 -4.97
N PRO A 196 -10.79 5.85 -4.68
CA PRO A 196 -11.60 6.74 -3.88
C PRO A 196 -11.03 6.74 -2.45
N TYR A 197 -10.80 7.93 -1.90
CA TYR A 197 -10.32 8.07 -0.52
C TYR A 197 -10.88 9.30 0.18
N GLU A 198 -10.79 9.27 1.51
CA GLU A 198 -11.11 10.38 2.40
C GLU A 198 -10.01 10.57 3.44
N MET A 199 -9.68 11.83 3.73
CA MET A 199 -8.83 12.18 4.87
C MET A 199 -9.72 12.51 6.07
N ILE A 200 -9.53 11.85 7.21
CA ILE A 200 -10.29 12.13 8.43
C ILE A 200 -9.38 12.51 9.59
N THR A 201 -9.95 13.11 10.64
CA THR A 201 -9.20 13.39 11.87
C THR A 201 -9.09 12.14 12.75
N PRO A 202 -8.05 12.04 13.61
CA PRO A 202 -7.94 10.93 14.56
C PRO A 202 -9.14 10.81 15.50
N SER A 203 -9.77 11.94 15.86
CA SER A 203 -10.98 11.93 16.69
C SER A 203 -12.19 11.30 16.00
N ALA A 204 -12.30 11.43 14.67
CA ALA A 204 -13.38 10.82 13.90
C ALA A 204 -13.23 9.30 13.77
N ALA A 205 -12.00 8.78 13.71
CA ALA A 205 -11.75 7.34 13.64
C ALA A 205 -11.92 6.61 14.98
N GLY A 206 -11.69 7.31 16.09
CA GLY A 206 -11.53 6.68 17.40
C GLY A 206 -10.21 5.90 17.51
N PRO A 207 -10.02 5.12 18.59
CA PRO A 207 -8.76 4.40 18.79
C PRO A 207 -8.57 3.27 17.77
N LEU A 208 -7.46 3.29 17.03
CA LEU A 208 -7.14 2.30 15.98
C LEU A 208 -7.29 0.83 16.43
N HIS A 209 -6.88 0.50 17.66
CA HIS A 209 -6.98 -0.87 18.18
C HIS A 209 -8.42 -1.35 18.41
N LYS A 210 -9.39 -0.43 18.46
CA LYS A 210 -10.83 -0.75 18.59
C LYS A 210 -11.52 -0.91 17.23
N ILE A 211 -10.86 -0.52 16.13
CA ILE A 211 -11.42 -0.69 14.79
C ILE A 211 -11.35 -2.18 14.41
N PRO A 212 -12.47 -2.82 14.03
CA PRO A 212 -12.49 -4.25 13.71
C PRO A 212 -11.64 -4.60 12.47
N LYS A 213 -10.95 -5.74 12.54
CA LYS A 213 -10.23 -6.35 11.39
C LYS A 213 -11.21 -6.90 10.36
N CYS A 214 -10.99 -6.67 9.07
CA CYS A 214 -11.86 -7.14 8.00
C CYS A 214 -12.00 -8.67 7.93
N GLY A 215 -10.92 -9.43 8.09
CA GLY A 215 -10.91 -10.88 8.06
C GLY A 215 -11.72 -11.51 9.21
N PHE A 216 -11.75 -10.85 10.37
CA PHE A 216 -12.61 -11.27 11.49
C PHE A 216 -14.10 -11.10 11.14
N VAL A 217 -14.47 -9.97 10.53
CA VAL A 217 -15.86 -9.70 10.13
C VAL A 217 -16.30 -10.66 9.03
N LEU A 218 -15.47 -10.90 8.00
CA LEU A 218 -15.75 -11.87 6.93
C LEU A 218 -15.99 -13.29 7.47
N LYS A 219 -15.16 -13.75 8.41
CA LYS A 219 -15.35 -15.06 9.06
C LYS A 219 -16.68 -15.14 9.80
N THR A 220 -17.13 -14.04 10.39
CA THR A 220 -18.40 -13.97 11.14
C THR A 220 -19.60 -14.06 10.20
N ILE A 221 -19.57 -13.32 9.09
CA ILE A 221 -20.61 -13.37 8.04
C ILE A 221 -20.75 -14.78 7.48
N ASN A 222 -19.62 -15.46 7.19
CA ASN A 222 -19.64 -16.81 6.61
C ASN A 222 -20.21 -17.87 7.57
N LYS A 223 -20.08 -17.70 8.89
CA LYS A 223 -20.66 -18.62 9.89
C LYS A 223 -22.17 -18.44 10.09
N GLY A 224 -22.72 -17.28 9.74
CA GLY A 224 -24.16 -17.01 9.85
C GLY A 224 -24.96 -17.43 8.61
N ALA A 225 -24.28 -17.86 7.54
CA ALA A 225 -24.88 -18.28 6.27
C ALA A 225 -24.96 -19.81 6.10
N SER A 226 -24.54 -20.57 7.10
CA SER A 226 -24.59 -22.05 7.18
C SER A 226 -25.67 -22.50 8.14
#